data_AF-A0A848D5F7-F1
#
_entry.id   AF-A0A848D5F7-F1
#
_cell.length_a   1.000
_cell.length_b   1.000
_cell.length_c   1.000
_cell.angle_alpha   90.00
_cell.angle_beta   90.00
_cell.angle_gamma   90.00
#
_symmetry.space_group_name_H-M   'P 1'
#
loop_
_entity.id
_entity.type
_entity.pdbx_description
1 polymer ?
#
loop_
_entity_poly.entity_id
_entity_poly.type
_entity_poly.pdbx_seq_one_letter_code
_entity_poly.pdbx_strand_id
1 'polypeptide(L)'
;MGTFRKWLRGRQAFRTQAQANQILNDTISASVSVNAQQISRLFSEIPQLITRTLVLKTGQKALLVYMEGLVDKTVIHRDIIRPLLEQTRNPEEAWEDIVSAGQVKKVQQWKEIEQAL
;
A
#
# COMPACT_ATOMS: atom_id res chain seq x y z
N MET A 1 6.51 -7.29 17.40
CA MET A 1 6.00 -8.68 17.39
C MET A 1 4.54 -8.66 16.98
N GLY A 2 4.13 -9.57 16.08
CA GLY A 2 3.02 -9.35 15.14
C GLY A 2 1.59 -9.48 15.67
N THR A 3 0.72 -8.60 15.16
CA THR A 3 -0.72 -8.52 15.49
C THR A 3 -1.66 -8.59 14.27
N PHE A 4 -1.18 -8.56 13.03
CA PHE A 4 -2.03 -8.62 11.82
C PHE A 4 -2.34 -10.03 11.30
N ARG A 5 -1.58 -11.06 11.72
CA ARG A 5 -1.81 -12.48 11.35
C ARG A 5 -3.17 -13.05 11.75
N LYS A 6 -3.83 -12.47 12.75
CA LYS A 6 -5.18 -12.91 13.17
C LYS A 6 -6.26 -12.41 12.21
N TRP A 7 -5.95 -11.37 11.46
CA TRP A 7 -6.90 -10.58 10.75
C TRP A 7 -6.83 -10.82 9.22
N LEU A 8 -5.69 -11.29 8.71
CA LEU A 8 -5.56 -12.03 7.44
C LEU A 8 -6.45 -13.30 7.33
N ARG A 9 -7.22 -13.64 8.38
CA ARG A 9 -8.05 -14.85 8.51
C ARG A 9 -9.51 -14.59 8.16
N GLY A 10 -9.77 -13.70 7.20
CA GLY A 10 -11.09 -13.53 6.61
C GLY A 10 -11.58 -14.85 6.03
N ARG A 11 -12.74 -15.31 6.48
CA ARG A 11 -13.31 -16.64 6.17
C ARG A 11 -13.60 -16.88 4.67
N GLN A 12 -13.33 -15.94 3.77
CA GLN A 12 -13.66 -16.06 2.35
C GLN A 12 -12.58 -15.62 1.34
N ALA A 13 -11.50 -14.94 1.71
CA ALA A 13 -10.50 -14.44 0.73
C ALA A 13 -9.38 -15.46 0.41
N PHE A 14 -9.03 -16.33 1.37
CA PHE A 14 -8.05 -17.41 1.18
C PHE A 14 -8.65 -18.75 1.58
N ARG A 15 -8.52 -19.76 0.70
CA ARG A 15 -9.03 -21.11 0.98
C ARG A 15 -8.19 -21.82 2.04
N THR A 16 -6.90 -21.47 2.17
CA THR A 16 -5.98 -22.06 3.16
C THR A 16 -4.91 -21.05 3.61
N GLN A 17 -4.39 -21.23 4.83
CA GLN A 17 -3.31 -20.40 5.38
C GLN A 17 -2.01 -20.49 4.57
N ALA A 18 -1.82 -21.58 3.83
CA ALA A 18 -0.70 -21.76 2.90
C ALA A 18 -0.74 -20.75 1.74
N GLN A 19 -1.92 -20.40 1.23
CA GLN A 19 -2.06 -19.46 0.11
C GLN A 19 -1.72 -18.03 0.52
N ALA A 20 -2.16 -17.59 1.71
CA ALA A 20 -1.77 -16.27 2.23
C ALA A 20 -0.26 -16.19 2.46
N ASN A 21 0.34 -17.23 3.06
CA ASN A 21 1.79 -17.29 3.28
C ASN A 21 2.58 -17.30 1.96
N GLN A 22 2.05 -17.92 0.90
CA GLN A 22 2.69 -17.90 -0.41
C GLN A 22 2.74 -16.48 -0.98
N ILE A 23 1.63 -15.75 -0.94
CA ILE A 23 1.60 -14.35 -1.41
C ILE A 23 2.51 -13.46 -0.57
N LEU A 24 2.52 -13.62 0.76
CA LEU A 24 3.37 -12.82 1.64
C LEU A 24 4.86 -13.00 1.35
N ASN A 25 5.29 -14.19 0.94
CA ASN A 25 6.69 -14.45 0.57
C ASN A 25 7.01 -14.11 -0.89
N ASP A 26 6.03 -13.64 -1.66
CA ASP A 26 6.22 -13.22 -3.05
C ASP A 26 6.55 -11.72 -3.16
N THR A 27 7.01 -11.33 -4.33
CA THR A 27 7.25 -9.93 -4.73
C THR A 27 5.99 -9.27 -5.27
N ILE A 28 5.91 -7.95 -5.15
CA ILE A 28 4.84 -7.16 -5.76
C ILE A 28 4.93 -7.23 -7.28
N SER A 29 3.77 -7.18 -7.95
CA SER A 29 3.70 -7.14 -9.40
C SER A 29 4.05 -5.74 -9.92
N ALA A 30 4.52 -5.65 -11.17
CA ALA A 30 4.61 -4.39 -11.89
C ALA A 30 3.23 -3.78 -12.20
N SER A 31 2.16 -4.57 -12.14
CA SER A 31 0.79 -4.10 -12.39
C SER A 31 0.09 -3.65 -11.11
N VAL A 32 -0.25 -2.36 -11.06
CA VAL A 32 -1.01 -1.76 -9.94
C VAL A 32 -2.35 -2.46 -9.71
N SER A 33 -3.03 -2.88 -10.79
CA SER A 33 -4.31 -3.58 -10.68
C SER A 33 -4.17 -4.94 -10.00
N VAL A 34 -3.07 -5.67 -10.27
CA VAL A 34 -2.78 -6.96 -9.63
C VAL A 34 -2.49 -6.73 -8.14
N ASN A 35 -1.67 -5.73 -7.82
CA ASN A 35 -1.35 -5.39 -6.43
C ASN A 35 -2.59 -4.96 -5.64
N ALA A 36 -3.51 -4.19 -6.24
CA ALA A 36 -4.76 -3.79 -5.61
C ALA A 36 -5.65 -5.01 -5.27
N GLN A 37 -5.72 -6.00 -6.16
CA GLN A 37 -6.44 -7.25 -5.89
C GLN A 37 -5.78 -8.06 -4.78
N GLN A 38 -4.44 -8.12 -4.75
CA GLN A 38 -3.71 -8.80 -3.67
C GLN A 38 -3.94 -8.12 -2.33
N ILE A 39 -3.91 -6.79 -2.27
CA ILE A 39 -4.24 -6.02 -1.06
C ILE A 39 -5.67 -6.31 -0.63
N SER A 40 -6.66 -6.22 -1.51
CA SER A 40 -8.04 -6.52 -1.15
C SER A 40 -8.24 -7.95 -0.63
N ARG A 41 -7.44 -8.92 -1.08
CA ARG A 41 -7.50 -10.31 -0.59
C ARG A 41 -6.80 -10.48 0.76
N LEU A 42 -5.58 -9.97 0.90
CA LEU A 42 -4.80 -9.99 2.14
C LEU A 42 -5.50 -9.19 3.24
N PHE A 43 -6.12 -8.08 2.86
CA PHE A 43 -6.58 -7.08 3.78
C PHE A 43 -8.12 -6.91 3.82
N SER A 44 -8.90 -7.94 3.49
CA SER A 44 -10.37 -7.81 3.31
C SER A 44 -11.16 -7.48 4.57
N GLU A 45 -10.68 -7.85 5.76
CA GLU A 45 -11.43 -7.79 7.02
C GLU A 45 -11.22 -6.51 7.88
N ILE A 46 -10.40 -5.51 7.49
CA ILE A 46 -9.81 -4.41 8.31
C ILE A 46 -10.62 -3.31 7.68
N PRO A 47 -11.74 -2.96 8.29
CA PRO A 47 -12.59 -1.93 7.74
C PRO A 47 -11.88 -0.57 7.70
N GLN A 48 -10.80 -0.41 8.46
CA GLN A 48 -10.02 0.82 8.55
C GLN A 48 -8.99 0.97 7.42
N LEU A 49 -8.81 -0.02 6.53
CA LEU A 49 -7.77 0.04 5.51
C LEU A 49 -8.35 0.75 4.29
N ILE A 50 -7.83 1.94 4.01
CA ILE A 50 -8.23 2.74 2.87
C ILE A 50 -7.27 2.45 1.72
N THR A 51 -7.84 2.09 0.58
CA THR A 51 -7.13 1.91 -0.68
C THR A 51 -7.64 2.93 -1.69
N ARG A 52 -6.75 3.76 -2.23
CA ARG A 52 -7.09 4.83 -3.17
C ARG A 52 -6.17 4.81 -4.38
N THR A 53 -6.76 4.72 -5.57
CA THR A 53 -6.04 4.86 -6.83
C THR A 53 -5.86 6.34 -7.18
N LEU A 54 -4.64 6.70 -7.54
CA LEU A 54 -4.26 8.03 -8.01
C LEU A 54 -3.79 7.93 -9.46
N VAL A 55 -4.06 8.96 -10.25
CA VAL A 55 -3.50 9.12 -11.60
C VAL A 55 -2.53 10.29 -11.53
N LEU A 56 -1.25 10.00 -11.73
CA LEU A 56 -0.20 11.00 -11.73
C LEU A 56 -0.26 11.82 -13.03
N LYS A 57 0.32 13.03 -13.03
CA LYS A 57 0.41 13.87 -14.24
C LYS A 57 1.15 13.19 -15.39
N THR A 58 2.05 12.26 -15.09
CA THR A 58 2.75 11.42 -16.08
C THR A 58 1.82 10.42 -16.78
N GLY A 59 0.55 10.30 -16.36
CA GLY A 59 -0.40 9.30 -16.83
C GLY A 59 -0.27 7.94 -16.13
N GLN A 60 0.76 7.76 -15.30
CA GLN A 60 0.94 6.55 -14.50
C GLN A 60 -0.12 6.45 -13.41
N LYS A 61 -0.60 5.23 -13.17
CA LYS A 61 -1.49 4.93 -12.04
C LYS A 61 -0.65 4.57 -10.83
N ALA A 62 -1.04 5.08 -9.67
CA ALA A 62 -0.46 4.74 -8.38
C ALA A 62 -1.55 4.28 -7.42
N LEU A 63 -1.17 3.47 -6.43
CA LEU A 63 -2.07 2.99 -5.38
C LEU A 63 -1.56 3.48 -4.03
N LEU A 64 -2.39 4.25 -3.33
CA LEU A 64 -2.14 4.68 -1.97
C LEU A 64 -2.94 3.81 -1.01
N VAL A 65 -2.26 3.25 -0.01
CA VAL A 65 -2.87 2.39 1.01
C VAL A 65 -2.46 2.89 2.39
N TYR A 66 -3.43 3.08 3.28
CA TYR A 66 -3.17 3.51 4.66
C TYR A 66 -4.31 3.09 5.59
N MET A 67 -4.04 3.07 6.91
CA MET A 67 -5.08 2.85 7.92
C MET A 67 -5.72 4.17 8.35
N GLU A 68 -7.04 4.26 8.18
CA GLU A 68 -7.86 5.35 8.68
C GLU A 68 -7.79 5.44 10.21
N GLY A 69 -7.60 6.65 10.73
CA GLY A 69 -7.51 6.90 12.17
C GLY A 69 -6.11 6.75 12.77
N LEU A 70 -5.17 6.11 12.07
CA LEU A 70 -3.75 6.08 12.49
C LEU A 70 -2.89 7.14 11.80
N VAL A 71 -3.40 7.72 10.72
CA VAL A 71 -2.72 8.77 9.96
C VAL A 71 -3.64 9.97 9.82
N ASP A 72 -3.08 11.17 10.01
CA ASP A 72 -3.79 12.42 9.78
C ASP A 72 -4.06 12.61 8.28
N LYS A 73 -5.34 12.68 7.91
CA LYS A 73 -5.79 12.87 6.52
C LYS A 73 -5.27 14.18 5.91
N THR A 74 -5.10 15.22 6.73
CA THR A 74 -4.59 16.51 6.28
C THR A 74 -3.13 16.41 5.86
N VAL A 75 -2.33 15.65 6.62
CA VAL A 75 -0.93 15.34 6.33
C VAL A 75 -0.83 14.48 5.07
N ILE A 76 -1.65 13.42 4.94
CA ILE A 76 -1.69 12.61 3.71
C ILE A 76 -1.98 13.49 2.49
N HIS A 77 -2.98 14.38 2.59
CA HIS A 77 -3.34 15.21 1.44
C HIS A 77 -2.25 16.22 1.07
N ARG A 78 -1.72 16.93 2.07
CA ARG A 78 -0.76 18.02 1.89
C ARG A 78 0.63 17.51 1.52
N ASP A 79 1.12 16.47 2.19
CA ASP A 79 2.53 16.05 2.15
C ASP A 79 2.76 14.80 1.29
N ILE A 80 1.69 14.07 0.90
CA ILE A 80 1.78 12.88 0.05
C ILE A 80 1.04 13.10 -1.27
N ILE A 81 -0.29 13.28 -1.22
CA ILE A 81 -1.13 13.27 -2.42
C ILE A 81 -0.84 14.49 -3.31
N ARG A 82 -0.84 15.70 -2.74
CA ARG A 82 -0.61 16.93 -3.52
C ARG A 82 0.74 16.90 -4.25
N PRO A 83 1.89 16.63 -3.57
CA PRO A 83 3.18 16.54 -4.23
C PRO A 83 3.19 15.49 -5.36
N LEU A 84 2.61 14.31 -5.12
CA LEU A 84 2.55 13.24 -6.14
C LEU A 84 1.72 13.62 -7.37
N LEU A 85 0.60 14.30 -7.17
CA LEU A 85 -0.25 14.75 -8.28
C LEU A 85 0.35 15.95 -9.01
N GLU A 86 1.11 16.79 -8.34
CA GLU A 86 1.68 18.00 -8.94
C GLU A 86 2.99 17.73 -9.67
N GLN A 87 3.69 16.65 -9.31
CA GLN A 87 4.99 16.26 -9.86
C GLN A 87 4.94 15.93 -11.35
N THR A 88 5.93 16.45 -12.08
CA THR A 88 6.12 16.19 -13.52
C THR A 88 7.31 15.26 -13.81
N ARG A 89 8.22 15.07 -12.84
CA ARG A 89 9.36 14.14 -12.94
C ARG A 89 8.95 12.72 -12.58
N ASN A 90 9.71 11.74 -13.08
CA ASN A 90 9.46 10.33 -12.80
C ASN A 90 9.53 10.08 -11.28
N PRO A 91 8.48 9.54 -10.65
CA PRO A 91 8.44 9.34 -9.21
C PRO A 91 9.62 8.52 -8.69
N GLU A 92 10.08 7.51 -9.45
CA GLU A 92 11.14 6.57 -9.04
C GLU A 92 12.43 7.25 -8.57
N GLU A 93 12.74 8.41 -9.13
CA GLU A 93 13.97 9.17 -8.87
C GLU A 93 13.85 10.14 -7.68
N ALA A 94 12.64 10.48 -7.23
CA ALA A 94 12.43 11.64 -6.34
C ALA A 94 11.53 11.36 -5.11
N TRP A 95 11.16 10.11 -4.81
CA TRP A 95 10.28 9.79 -3.68
C TRP A 95 10.74 10.34 -2.32
N GLU A 96 12.05 10.37 -2.07
CA GLU A 96 12.64 10.89 -0.82
C GLU A 96 12.54 12.43 -0.72
N ASP A 97 12.51 13.12 -1.86
CA ASP A 97 12.38 14.58 -1.94
C ASP A 97 10.90 15.03 -1.97
N ILE A 98 10.00 14.16 -2.43
CA ILE A 98 8.58 14.48 -2.67
C ILE A 98 7.75 14.36 -1.39
N VAL A 99 8.10 13.42 -0.50
CA VAL A 99 7.32 13.08 0.70
C VAL A 99 8.03 13.59 1.95
N SER A 100 7.58 14.75 2.47
CA SER A 100 8.13 15.36 3.69
C SER A 100 7.61 14.71 4.99
N ALA A 101 6.91 13.58 4.91
CA ALA A 101 6.15 13.03 6.03
C ALA A 101 6.95 12.14 7.00
N GLY A 102 8.25 11.91 6.77
CA GLY A 102 9.12 11.15 7.67
C GLY A 102 10.07 10.20 6.94
N GLN A 103 10.26 9.00 7.50
CA GLN A 103 11.14 7.98 6.91
C GLN A 103 10.46 7.29 5.73
N VAL A 104 11.11 7.36 4.56
CA VAL A 104 10.66 6.67 3.34
C VAL A 104 11.51 5.41 3.14
N LYS A 105 10.86 4.28 2.89
CA LYS A 105 11.54 3.01 2.55
C LYS A 105 10.90 2.40 1.31
N LYS A 106 11.73 2.07 0.31
CA LYS A 106 11.31 1.28 -0.86
C LYS A 106 11.31 -0.21 -0.49
N VAL A 107 10.20 -0.90 -0.74
CA VAL A 107 10.02 -2.33 -0.47
C VAL A 107 9.40 -3.02 -1.69
N GLN A 108 9.73 -4.29 -1.89
CA GLN A 108 9.24 -5.09 -3.02
C GLN A 108 8.56 -6.39 -2.58
N GLN A 109 8.68 -6.80 -1.32
CA GLN A 109 8.07 -8.02 -0.80
C GLN A 109 6.77 -7.73 -0.03
N TRP A 110 5.76 -8.57 -0.23
CA TRP A 110 4.47 -8.43 0.45
C TRP A 110 4.58 -8.50 1.98
N LYS A 111 5.47 -9.35 2.50
CA LYS A 111 5.74 -9.46 3.95
C LYS A 111 6.26 -8.17 4.56
N GLU A 112 7.08 -7.41 3.84
CA GLU A 112 7.57 -6.12 4.33
C GLU A 112 6.45 -5.07 4.34
N ILE A 113 5.57 -5.10 3.34
CA ILE A 113 4.38 -4.25 3.28
C ILE A 113 3.43 -4.56 4.45
N GLU A 114 3.18 -5.84 4.74
CA GLU A 114 2.36 -6.26 5.90
C GLU A 114 2.92 -5.75 7.22
N GLN A 115 4.25 -5.66 7.36
CA GLN A 115 4.88 -5.21 8.61
C GLN A 115 4.92 -3.69 8.77
N ALA A 116 4.80 -2.95 7.66
CA ALA A 116 4.82 -1.49 7.65
C ALA A 116 3.44 -0.87 7.82
N LEU A 117 2.37 -1.64 7.54
CA LEU A 117 0.99 -1.29 7.84
C LEU A 117 0.66 -1.59 9.31
#